data_AF-A0A2V7J6M4-F1
#
_entry.id   AF-A0A2V7J6M4-F1
#
_cell.length_a   1.000
_cell.length_b   1.000
_cell.length_c   1.000
_cell.angle_alpha   90.00
_cell.angle_beta   90.00
_cell.angle_gamma   90.00
#
_symmetry.space_group_name_H-M   'P 1'
#
loop_
_entity.id
_entity.type
_entity.pdbx_description
1 polymer ?
#
loop_
_entity_poly.entity_id
_entity_poly.type
_entity_poly.pdbx_seq_one_letter_code
_entity_poly.pdbx_strand_id
1 'polypeptide(L)'
;MARRSPPRLAVTLGDPRGIGPEVIEKALGSAPLDAEVVLIGSGERRAVPSDAALSPEAAGRIAGEAVSEAVRLALAGEVDAIVTGPVEKHALHLAGFRYPGLTELLSHLAGDVEVAMMLATGSLRVVLVTTHIPLKEVPAQVTTERVVCCGRLAERALRDWWGTPSPRLAVCALNPHAGESGLFGDEDERVLAPAARTLGAVGPVPADTVFVRALRGEFDAVITPYHDVGMTAVKVAGFGKGVNVTLGLPFPRVAPDHGTAFDIAGRGVADPSSMRAALELAADLARRVRR
;
A
#
# COMPACT_ATOMS: atom_id res chain seq x y z
N MET A 1 30.16 -11.11 -13.98
CA MET A 1 29.44 -10.51 -12.84
C MET A 1 28.83 -11.63 -12.01
N ALA A 2 29.19 -11.75 -10.72
CA ALA A 2 28.56 -12.74 -9.85
C ALA A 2 27.04 -12.47 -9.78
N ARG A 3 26.21 -13.51 -9.97
CA ARG A 3 24.76 -13.40 -9.76
C ARG A 3 24.55 -12.99 -8.30
N ARG A 4 24.00 -11.79 -8.07
CA ARG A 4 23.56 -11.37 -6.74
C ARG A 4 22.52 -12.36 -6.24
N SER A 5 22.53 -12.67 -4.93
CA SER A 5 21.48 -13.50 -4.33
C SER A 5 20.10 -12.87 -4.57
N PRO A 6 19.02 -13.66 -4.65
CA PRO A 6 17.66 -13.12 -4.79
C PRO A 6 17.30 -12.24 -3.57
N PRO A 7 16.38 -11.26 -3.72
CA PRO A 7 15.83 -10.53 -2.58
C PRO A 7 15.05 -11.46 -1.65
N ARG A 8 15.05 -11.19 -0.35
CA ARG A 8 14.33 -11.93 0.68
C ARG A 8 13.05 -11.17 1.06
N LEU A 9 11.91 -11.82 1.00
CA LEU A 9 10.61 -11.22 1.31
C LEU A 9 10.03 -11.87 2.56
N ALA A 10 9.68 -11.07 3.57
CA ALA A 10 8.82 -11.51 4.65
C ALA A 10 7.37 -11.48 4.17
N VAL A 11 6.68 -12.62 4.20
CA VAL A 11 5.28 -12.73 3.80
C VAL A 11 4.44 -13.15 4.99
N THR A 12 3.54 -12.27 5.45
CA THR A 12 2.61 -12.60 6.55
C THR A 12 1.29 -13.14 5.99
N LEU A 13 0.72 -14.17 6.63
CA LEU A 13 -0.53 -14.77 6.15
C LEU A 13 -1.75 -13.85 6.28
N GLY A 14 -1.69 -12.87 7.17
CA GLY A 14 -2.85 -12.06 7.56
C GLY A 14 -3.72 -12.78 8.58
N ASP A 15 -5.02 -12.53 8.55
CA ASP A 15 -5.99 -13.24 9.39
C ASP A 15 -6.12 -14.71 8.91
N PRO A 16 -5.73 -15.71 9.72
CA PRO A 16 -5.74 -17.10 9.32
C PRO A 16 -7.15 -17.67 9.05
N ARG A 17 -8.22 -16.96 9.46
CA ARG A 17 -9.60 -17.35 9.18
C ARG A 17 -10.08 -16.89 7.79
N GLY A 18 -9.33 -15.98 7.15
CA GLY A 18 -9.66 -15.41 5.86
C GLY A 18 -9.00 -16.15 4.69
N ILE A 19 -9.07 -15.55 3.50
CA ILE A 19 -8.47 -16.08 2.27
C ILE A 19 -6.95 -15.94 2.18
N GLY A 20 -6.32 -15.25 3.14
CA GLY A 20 -4.88 -14.94 3.11
C GLY A 20 -3.99 -16.14 2.80
N PRO A 21 -4.09 -17.25 3.56
CA PRO A 21 -3.36 -18.48 3.28
C PRO A 21 -3.59 -19.02 1.85
N GLU A 22 -4.84 -19.05 1.39
CA GLU A 22 -5.22 -19.58 0.07
C GLU A 22 -4.61 -18.74 -1.07
N VAL A 23 -4.72 -17.40 -1.01
CA VAL A 23 -4.20 -16.54 -2.08
C VAL A 23 -2.68 -16.51 -2.12
N ILE A 24 -2.02 -16.63 -0.97
CA ILE A 24 -0.55 -16.70 -0.90
C ILE A 24 -0.04 -18.00 -1.51
N GLU A 25 -0.63 -19.14 -1.13
CA GLU A 25 -0.27 -20.45 -1.67
C GLU A 25 -0.45 -20.47 -3.20
N LYS A 26 -1.63 -20.06 -3.68
CA LYS A 26 -1.91 -19.98 -5.12
C LYS A 26 -0.98 -19.01 -5.85
N ALA A 27 -0.66 -17.85 -5.26
CA ALA A 27 0.22 -16.86 -5.89
C ALA A 27 1.68 -17.34 -6.00
N LEU A 28 2.17 -18.08 -5.00
CA LEU A 28 3.50 -18.69 -5.00
C LEU A 28 3.57 -19.91 -5.93
N GLY A 29 2.48 -20.66 -6.06
CA GLY A 29 2.40 -21.85 -6.93
C GLY A 29 2.16 -21.55 -8.41
N SER A 30 1.66 -20.37 -8.77
CA SER A 30 1.24 -20.06 -10.15
C SER A 30 2.40 -19.85 -11.13
N ALA A 31 3.54 -19.33 -10.66
CA ALA A 31 4.74 -19.14 -11.44
C ALA A 31 5.96 -18.91 -10.53
N PRO A 32 7.20 -19.12 -11.00
CA PRO A 32 8.39 -18.77 -10.24
C PRO A 32 8.39 -17.29 -9.82
N LEU A 33 8.90 -17.02 -8.62
CA LEU A 33 9.16 -15.67 -8.11
C LEU A 33 10.68 -15.54 -7.96
N ASP A 34 11.26 -14.46 -8.51
CA ASP A 34 12.69 -14.16 -8.36
C ASP A 34 12.98 -13.51 -7.00
N ALA A 35 12.61 -14.21 -5.93
CA ALA A 35 12.80 -13.82 -4.54
C ALA A 35 12.77 -15.06 -3.62
N GLU A 36 13.52 -15.02 -2.53
CA GLU A 36 13.39 -15.95 -1.43
C GLU A 36 12.24 -15.50 -0.52
N VAL A 37 11.35 -16.41 -0.13
CA VAL A 37 10.16 -16.09 0.65
C VAL A 37 10.27 -16.70 2.04
N VAL A 38 10.18 -15.85 3.06
CA VAL A 38 10.09 -16.20 4.47
C VAL A 38 8.64 -16.03 4.90
N LEU A 39 7.90 -17.13 5.06
CA LEU A 39 6.52 -17.11 5.52
C LEU A 39 6.46 -16.96 7.05
N ILE A 40 5.83 -15.89 7.54
CA ILE A 40 5.73 -15.56 8.96
C ILE A 40 4.28 -15.74 9.44
N GLY A 41 4.12 -16.33 10.63
CA GLY A 41 2.82 -16.67 11.20
C GLY A 41 2.33 -18.08 10.84
N SER A 42 3.21 -18.94 10.34
CA SER A 42 2.94 -20.32 9.93
C SER A 42 3.20 -21.38 11.01
N GLY A 43 3.51 -20.97 12.25
CA GLY A 43 4.00 -21.84 13.34
C GLY A 43 3.40 -23.24 13.33
N GLU A 44 4.22 -24.23 12.96
CA GLU A 44 3.97 -25.69 12.89
C GLU A 44 2.65 -26.18 12.24
N ARG A 45 1.81 -25.30 11.70
CA ARG A 45 0.52 -25.66 11.09
C ARG A 45 0.51 -25.24 9.63
N ARG A 46 0.96 -26.17 8.78
CA ARG A 46 0.45 -26.27 7.40
C ARG A 46 -1.06 -26.40 7.49
N ALA A 47 -1.78 -25.35 7.12
CA ALA A 47 -3.24 -25.26 7.21
C ALA A 47 -3.78 -25.46 8.63
N VAL A 48 -4.52 -24.47 9.15
CA VAL A 48 -5.42 -24.74 10.26
C VAL A 48 -6.40 -25.82 9.75
N PRO A 49 -6.52 -26.99 10.41
CA PRO A 49 -7.56 -27.94 10.08
C PRO A 49 -8.90 -27.19 10.14
N SER A 50 -9.76 -27.37 9.14
CA SER A 50 -11.06 -26.69 9.02
C SER A 50 -11.98 -26.83 10.24
N ASP A 51 -11.63 -27.73 11.16
CA ASP A 51 -12.54 -28.25 12.18
C ASP A 51 -12.33 -27.63 13.58
N ALA A 52 -11.37 -26.71 13.76
CA ALA A 52 -11.23 -25.91 14.98
C ALA A 52 -11.25 -24.42 14.64
N ALA A 53 -12.43 -23.80 14.70
CA ALA A 53 -12.59 -22.37 14.42
C ALA A 53 -11.76 -21.53 15.41
N LEU A 54 -10.73 -20.84 14.91
CA LEU A 54 -9.97 -19.86 15.68
C LEU A 54 -10.88 -18.72 16.10
N SER A 55 -10.77 -18.29 17.37
CA SER A 55 -11.47 -17.09 17.82
C SER A 55 -10.90 -15.84 17.11
N PRO A 56 -11.68 -14.75 16.98
CA PRO A 56 -11.18 -13.49 16.43
C PRO A 56 -9.93 -12.98 17.16
N GLU A 57 -9.89 -13.07 18.49
CA GLU A 57 -8.73 -12.67 19.28
C GLU A 57 -7.49 -13.51 18.98
N ALA A 58 -7.62 -14.84 18.89
CA ALA A 58 -6.49 -15.71 18.57
C ALA A 58 -5.96 -15.44 17.15
N ALA A 59 -6.86 -15.24 16.18
CA ALA A 59 -6.51 -14.87 14.81
C ALA A 59 -5.80 -13.51 14.74
N GLY A 60 -6.30 -12.53 15.49
CA GLY A 60 -5.67 -11.20 15.60
C GLY A 60 -4.28 -11.26 16.22
N ARG A 61 -4.09 -12.12 17.24
CA ARG A 61 -2.77 -12.32 17.87
C ARG A 61 -1.76 -12.87 16.88
N ILE A 62 -2.12 -13.93 16.16
CA ILE A 62 -1.28 -14.52 15.11
C ILE A 62 -0.91 -13.48 14.05
N ALA A 63 -1.89 -12.72 13.54
CA ALA A 63 -1.66 -11.72 12.51
C ALA A 63 -0.77 -10.57 12.99
N GLY A 64 -1.02 -10.04 14.19
CA GLY A 64 -0.27 -8.92 14.75
C GLY A 64 1.17 -9.29 15.14
N GLU A 65 1.37 -10.47 15.73
CA GLU A 65 2.71 -11.00 16.03
C GLU A 65 3.50 -11.26 14.75
N ALA A 66 2.86 -11.81 13.70
CA ALA A 66 3.52 -12.02 12.41
C ALA A 66 3.97 -10.71 11.75
N VAL A 67 3.14 -9.65 11.84
CA VAL A 67 3.52 -8.30 11.38
C VAL A 67 4.69 -7.75 12.19
N SER A 68 4.64 -7.90 13.52
CA SER A 68 5.70 -7.41 14.42
C SER A 68 7.04 -8.08 14.12
N GLU A 69 7.03 -9.39 13.91
CA GLU A 69 8.23 -10.15 13.53
C GLU A 69 8.72 -9.78 12.13
N ALA A 70 7.83 -9.58 11.16
CA ALA A 70 8.20 -9.11 9.82
C ALA A 70 8.92 -7.76 9.87
N VAL A 71 8.42 -6.82 10.68
CA VAL A 71 9.06 -5.50 10.88
C VAL A 71 10.41 -5.66 11.56
N ARG A 72 10.51 -6.49 12.61
CA ARG A 72 11.79 -6.78 13.28
C ARG A 72 12.84 -7.30 12.30
N LEU A 73 12.49 -8.28 11.47
CA LEU A 73 13.37 -8.85 10.45
C LEU A 73 13.80 -7.80 9.42
N ALA A 74 12.87 -6.93 8.98
CA ALA A 74 13.17 -5.89 8.00
C ALA A 74 14.10 -4.82 8.57
N LEU A 75 13.88 -4.38 9.82
CA LEU A 75 14.76 -3.44 10.52
C LEU A 75 16.16 -4.02 10.78
N ALA A 76 16.24 -5.34 11.00
CA ALA A 76 17.51 -6.05 11.16
C ALA A 76 18.25 -6.32 9.83
N GLY A 77 17.64 -6.02 8.68
CA GLY A 77 18.19 -6.34 7.35
C GLY A 77 18.19 -7.84 7.04
N GLU A 78 17.39 -8.63 7.75
CA GLU A 78 17.21 -10.07 7.52
C GLU A 78 16.26 -10.35 6.35
N VAL A 79 15.36 -9.40 6.06
CA VAL A 79 14.52 -9.38 4.85
C VAL A 79 14.59 -8.01 4.19
N ASP A 80 14.35 -7.97 2.88
CA ASP A 80 14.52 -6.79 2.03
C ASP A 80 13.18 -6.07 1.74
N ALA A 81 12.05 -6.74 1.96
CA ALA A 81 10.70 -6.15 1.89
C ALA A 81 9.67 -7.03 2.63
N ILE A 82 8.51 -6.43 2.94
CA ILE A 82 7.37 -7.10 3.59
C ILE A 82 6.18 -7.14 2.64
N VAL A 83 5.55 -8.31 2.52
CA VAL A 83 4.24 -8.50 1.89
C VAL A 83 3.26 -8.96 2.97
N THR A 84 2.21 -8.21 3.22
CA THR A 84 1.23 -8.60 4.24
C THR A 84 -0.05 -9.15 3.62
N GLY A 85 -0.53 -10.28 4.12
CA GLY A 85 -1.88 -10.77 3.86
C GLY A 85 -2.98 -9.88 4.47
N PRO A 86 -4.24 -10.08 4.06
CA PRO A 86 -5.36 -9.30 4.56
C PRO A 86 -5.62 -9.60 6.05
N VAL A 87 -5.88 -8.55 6.84
CA VAL A 87 -6.15 -8.65 8.27
C VAL A 87 -7.53 -8.07 8.61
N GLU A 88 -8.15 -8.58 9.67
CA GLU A 88 -9.34 -7.96 10.24
C GLU A 88 -8.96 -7.03 11.41
N LYS A 89 -9.40 -5.77 11.33
CA LYS A 89 -9.08 -4.75 12.34
C LYS A 89 -9.64 -5.10 13.72
N HIS A 90 -10.84 -5.67 13.79
CA HIS A 90 -11.48 -6.01 15.06
C HIS A 90 -10.74 -7.13 15.79
N ALA A 91 -10.34 -8.21 15.10
CA ALA A 91 -9.45 -9.23 15.63
C ALA A 91 -8.13 -8.65 16.18
N LEU A 92 -7.46 -7.77 15.42
CA LEU A 92 -6.25 -7.10 15.90
C LEU A 92 -6.48 -6.31 17.19
N HIS A 93 -7.60 -5.59 17.29
CA HIS A 93 -7.96 -4.82 18.50
C HIS A 93 -8.21 -5.73 19.70
N LEU A 94 -8.94 -6.83 19.51
CA LEU A 94 -9.17 -7.83 20.56
C LEU A 94 -7.86 -8.43 21.06
N ALA A 95 -6.89 -8.64 20.17
CA ALA A 95 -5.57 -9.15 20.50
C ALA A 95 -4.61 -8.11 21.12
N GLY A 96 -5.05 -6.87 21.32
CA GLY A 96 -4.27 -5.80 21.94
C GLY A 96 -3.56 -4.85 20.96
N PHE A 97 -3.59 -5.12 19.64
CA PHE A 97 -3.05 -4.24 18.60
C PHE A 97 -4.05 -3.12 18.25
N ARG A 98 -4.22 -2.16 19.17
CA ARG A 98 -5.24 -1.10 19.09
C ARG A 98 -4.82 0.09 18.22
N TYR A 99 -4.69 -0.14 16.91
CA TYR A 99 -4.36 0.89 15.91
C TYR A 99 -5.51 1.07 14.91
N PRO A 100 -5.73 2.27 14.32
CA PRO A 100 -6.78 2.49 13.32
C PRO A 100 -6.72 1.53 12.11
N GLY A 101 -5.52 1.04 11.80
CA GLY A 101 -5.24 0.08 10.75
C GLY A 101 -3.83 -0.46 10.81
N LEU A 102 -3.52 -1.30 9.82
CA LEU A 102 -2.21 -1.94 9.71
C LEU A 102 -1.10 -0.95 9.34
N THR A 103 -1.42 0.11 8.60
CA THR A 103 -0.47 1.18 8.24
C THR A 103 0.04 1.91 9.50
N GLU A 104 -0.86 2.22 10.42
CA GLU A 104 -0.52 2.90 11.68
C GLU A 104 0.28 1.98 12.62
N LEU A 105 -0.07 0.69 12.67
CA LEU A 105 0.74 -0.30 13.40
C LEU A 105 2.17 -0.40 12.83
N LEU A 106 2.32 -0.43 11.50
CA LEU A 106 3.63 -0.48 10.84
C LEU A 106 4.47 0.78 11.10
N SER A 107 3.84 1.95 11.04
CA SER A 107 4.48 3.24 11.38
C SER A 107 5.03 3.20 12.81
N HIS A 108 4.22 2.77 13.77
CA HIS A 108 4.63 2.66 15.17
C HIS A 108 5.80 1.69 15.35
N LEU A 109 5.68 0.47 14.80
CA LEU A 109 6.72 -0.55 14.90
C LEU A 109 8.04 -0.14 14.22
N ALA A 110 7.98 0.75 13.24
CA ALA A 110 9.15 1.31 12.56
C ALA A 110 9.74 2.56 13.25
N GLY A 111 9.28 2.90 14.46
CA GLY A 111 9.76 4.04 15.24
C GLY A 111 8.94 5.32 15.03
N ASP A 112 7.63 5.19 14.95
CA ASP A 112 6.66 6.29 14.79
C ASP A 112 6.95 7.18 13.57
N VAL A 113 7.31 6.55 12.44
CA VAL A 113 7.64 7.26 11.20
C VAL A 113 6.40 7.75 10.46
N GLU A 114 6.50 8.92 9.84
CA GLU A 114 5.46 9.43 8.93
C GLU A 114 5.26 8.49 7.74
N VAL A 115 4.00 8.16 7.45
CA VAL A 115 3.63 7.24 6.37
C VAL A 115 2.54 7.81 5.49
N ALA A 116 2.55 7.39 4.22
CA ALA A 116 1.49 7.69 3.26
C ALA A 116 1.09 6.43 2.50
N MET A 117 -0.19 6.33 2.15
CA MET A 117 -0.70 5.22 1.36
C MET A 117 -0.54 5.52 -0.13
N MET A 118 0.12 4.61 -0.85
CA MET A 118 0.16 4.60 -2.30
C MET A 118 -0.53 3.36 -2.84
N LEU A 119 -1.28 3.50 -3.92
CA LEU A 119 -1.74 2.39 -4.73
C LEU A 119 -0.95 2.38 -6.03
N ALA A 120 -0.41 1.22 -6.38
CA ALA A 120 0.34 0.99 -7.59
C ALA A 120 -0.38 -0.04 -8.47
N THR A 121 -0.50 0.25 -9.77
CA THR A 121 -0.92 -0.71 -10.77
C THR A 121 -0.28 -0.39 -12.12
N GLY A 122 0.47 -1.35 -12.68
CA GLY A 122 1.28 -1.10 -13.88
C GLY A 122 2.19 0.12 -13.73
N SER A 123 2.03 1.11 -14.61
CA SER A 123 2.77 2.39 -14.55
C SER A 123 2.11 3.44 -13.66
N LEU A 124 0.85 3.26 -13.26
CA LEU A 124 0.09 4.21 -12.46
C LEU A 124 0.42 4.05 -10.97
N ARG A 125 0.79 5.16 -10.32
CA ARG A 125 0.99 5.25 -8.88
C ARG A 125 0.20 6.42 -8.33
N VAL A 126 -0.65 6.16 -7.34
CA VAL A 126 -1.57 7.14 -6.77
C VAL A 126 -1.37 7.20 -5.26
N VAL A 127 -1.05 8.39 -4.75
CA VAL A 127 -0.80 8.63 -3.32
C VAL A 127 -2.01 9.32 -2.72
N LEU A 128 -2.52 8.83 -1.60
CA LEU A 128 -3.71 9.36 -0.95
C LEU A 128 -3.31 10.31 0.20
N VAL A 129 -3.71 11.58 0.11
CA VAL A 129 -3.53 12.58 1.20
C VAL A 129 -4.46 12.28 2.38
N THR A 130 -5.68 11.87 2.06
CA THR A 130 -6.65 11.34 3.03
C THR A 130 -7.09 9.94 2.60
N THR A 131 -7.29 9.06 3.58
CA THR A 131 -7.65 7.65 3.35
C THR A 131 -9.11 7.40 3.75
N HIS A 132 -9.36 6.67 4.83
CA HIS A 132 -10.69 6.21 5.23
C HIS A 132 -11.36 7.23 6.17
N ILE A 133 -11.82 8.36 5.60
CA ILE A 133 -12.59 9.39 6.33
C ILE A 133 -13.92 9.69 5.62
N PRO A 134 -14.95 10.20 6.32
CA PRO A 134 -16.17 10.68 5.68
C PRO A 134 -15.86 11.80 4.68
N LEU A 135 -16.51 11.80 3.52
CA LEU A 135 -16.25 12.78 2.45
C LEU A 135 -16.38 14.23 2.93
N LYS A 136 -17.34 14.52 3.81
CA LYS A 136 -17.53 15.87 4.40
C LYS A 136 -16.32 16.39 5.19
N GLU A 137 -15.46 15.50 5.68
CA GLU A 137 -14.25 15.86 6.44
C GLU A 137 -13.05 16.13 5.53
N VAL A 138 -13.11 15.69 4.27
CA VAL A 138 -11.97 15.80 3.33
C VAL A 138 -11.47 17.24 3.17
N PRO A 139 -12.30 18.25 2.89
CA PRO A 139 -11.80 19.61 2.66
C PRO A 139 -11.03 20.20 3.85
N ALA A 140 -11.47 19.86 5.07
CA ALA A 140 -10.80 20.31 6.30
C ALA A 140 -9.49 19.57 6.58
N GLN A 141 -9.37 18.32 6.10
CA GLN A 141 -8.22 17.45 6.35
C GLN A 141 -7.13 17.57 5.28
N VAL A 142 -7.45 18.08 4.09
CA VAL A 142 -6.48 18.36 3.04
C VAL A 142 -5.82 19.71 3.31
N THR A 143 -4.61 19.68 3.86
CA THR A 143 -3.79 20.88 4.11
C THR A 143 -2.52 20.88 3.26
N THR A 144 -1.92 22.04 3.06
CA THR A 144 -0.69 22.18 2.26
C THR A 144 0.42 21.31 2.83
N GLU A 145 0.55 21.27 4.17
CA GLU A 145 1.56 20.50 4.88
C GLU A 145 1.39 19.00 4.65
N ARG A 146 0.15 18.50 4.70
CA ARG A 146 -0.13 17.08 4.47
C ARG A 146 0.12 16.67 3.02
N VAL A 147 -0.27 17.51 2.07
CA VAL A 147 0.00 17.27 0.64
C VAL A 147 1.50 17.26 0.38
N VAL A 148 2.25 18.22 0.94
CA VAL A 148 3.71 18.26 0.84
C VAL A 148 4.35 17.03 1.51
N CYS A 149 3.90 16.63 2.71
CA CYS A 149 4.40 15.44 3.39
C CYS A 149 4.24 14.19 2.51
N CYS A 150 3.02 13.94 2.01
CA CYS A 150 2.73 12.84 1.09
C CYS A 150 3.58 12.89 -0.18
N GLY A 151 3.73 14.09 -0.79
CA GLY A 151 4.56 14.31 -1.95
C GLY A 151 6.03 13.95 -1.69
N ARG A 152 6.61 14.42 -0.57
CA ARG A 152 7.99 14.12 -0.19
C ARG A 152 8.22 12.64 0.11
N LEU A 153 7.26 11.97 0.75
CA LEU A 153 7.29 10.52 0.96
C LEU A 153 7.29 9.77 -0.37
N ALA A 154 6.48 10.22 -1.34
CA ALA A 154 6.43 9.67 -2.68
C ALA A 154 7.74 9.91 -3.46
N GLU A 155 8.29 11.12 -3.43
CA GLU A 155 9.58 11.42 -4.08
C GLU A 155 10.70 10.50 -3.57
N ARG A 156 10.80 10.34 -2.24
CA ARG A 156 11.81 9.45 -1.63
C ARG A 156 11.62 8.01 -2.09
N ALA A 157 10.41 7.46 -1.95
CA ALA A 157 10.13 6.10 -2.38
C ALA A 157 10.38 5.88 -3.88
N LEU A 158 10.04 6.86 -4.74
CA LEU A 158 10.30 6.76 -6.18
C LEU A 158 11.80 6.75 -6.50
N ARG A 159 12.61 7.54 -5.78
CA ARG A 159 14.07 7.52 -5.90
C ARG A 159 14.65 6.22 -5.38
N ASP A 160 14.32 5.86 -4.15
CA ASP A 160 15.00 4.80 -3.40
C ASP A 160 14.52 3.41 -3.80
N TRP A 161 13.20 3.24 -4.04
CA TRP A 161 12.61 1.93 -4.31
C TRP A 161 12.32 1.71 -5.79
N TRP A 162 11.94 2.74 -6.55
CA TRP A 162 11.74 2.62 -8.00
C TRP A 162 12.98 2.99 -8.82
N GLY A 163 14.01 3.62 -8.22
CA GLY A 163 15.22 4.02 -8.93
C GLY A 163 14.97 5.13 -9.94
N THR A 164 14.03 6.04 -9.65
CA THR A 164 13.70 7.22 -10.47
C THR A 164 14.42 8.44 -9.88
N PRO A 165 15.58 8.88 -10.41
CA PRO A 165 16.41 9.90 -9.75
C PRO A 165 15.75 11.28 -9.67
N SER A 166 14.90 11.60 -10.64
CA SER A 166 14.14 12.86 -10.73
C SER A 166 12.65 12.57 -10.95
N PRO A 167 11.91 12.18 -9.89
CA PRO A 167 10.50 11.85 -10.01
C PRO A 167 9.66 13.05 -10.46
N ARG A 168 8.76 12.83 -11.43
CA ARG A 168 7.78 13.80 -11.88
C ARG A 168 6.46 13.56 -11.16
N LEU A 169 6.08 14.48 -10.29
CA LEU A 169 4.83 14.40 -9.55
C LEU A 169 3.75 15.28 -10.17
N ALA A 170 2.50 14.86 -10.01
CA ALA A 170 1.34 15.72 -10.21
C ALA A 170 0.49 15.80 -8.94
N VAL A 171 -0.15 16.95 -8.71
CA VAL A 171 -1.15 17.13 -7.66
C VAL A 171 -2.53 17.17 -8.33
N CYS A 172 -3.39 16.23 -7.96
CA CYS A 172 -4.79 16.20 -8.38
C CYS A 172 -5.58 17.27 -7.62
N ALA A 173 -6.45 17.98 -8.32
CA ALA A 173 -7.40 18.92 -7.74
C ALA A 173 -8.35 18.23 -6.75
N LEU A 174 -8.80 18.99 -5.75
CA LEU A 174 -9.87 18.62 -4.82
C LEU A 174 -11.24 18.85 -5.47
N ASN A 175 -11.45 20.04 -6.04
CA ASN A 175 -12.72 20.39 -6.65
C ASN A 175 -12.74 20.03 -8.15
N PRO A 176 -13.93 19.81 -8.73
CA PRO A 176 -14.05 19.68 -10.19
C PRO A 176 -13.44 20.91 -10.87
N HIS A 177 -12.79 20.69 -12.01
CA HIS A 177 -12.13 21.75 -12.79
C HIS A 177 -11.12 22.59 -12.00
N ALA A 178 -10.52 22.03 -10.93
CA ALA A 178 -9.60 22.75 -10.04
C ALA A 178 -10.19 24.06 -9.48
N GLY A 179 -11.48 24.02 -9.13
CA GLY A 179 -12.20 25.14 -8.52
C GLY A 179 -12.80 26.12 -9.54
N GLU A 180 -12.49 26.01 -10.84
CA GLU A 180 -13.00 26.89 -11.91
C GLU A 180 -12.92 28.37 -11.53
N SER A 181 -11.71 28.85 -11.25
CA SER A 181 -11.44 30.23 -10.80
C SER A 181 -12.22 30.64 -9.54
N GLY A 182 -12.47 29.69 -8.64
CA GLY A 182 -13.17 29.90 -7.37
C GLY A 182 -14.67 29.65 -7.42
N LEU A 183 -15.25 29.35 -8.59
CA LEU A 183 -16.68 29.05 -8.73
C LEU A 183 -17.09 27.77 -8.00
N PHE A 184 -16.20 26.77 -7.92
CA PHE A 184 -16.46 25.46 -7.33
C PHE A 184 -15.71 25.22 -6.01
N GLY A 185 -15.13 26.25 -5.41
CA GLY A 185 -14.29 26.17 -4.22
C GLY A 185 -12.93 26.82 -4.44
N ASP A 186 -12.28 27.20 -3.34
CA ASP A 186 -10.99 27.91 -3.34
C ASP A 186 -9.81 27.04 -2.87
N GLU A 187 -10.07 25.81 -2.42
CA GLU A 187 -9.08 24.94 -1.80
C GLU A 187 -7.95 24.58 -2.77
N ASP A 188 -8.25 24.45 -4.06
CA ASP A 188 -7.25 24.17 -5.10
C ASP A 188 -6.20 25.29 -5.18
N GLU A 189 -6.63 26.54 -5.19
CA GLU A 189 -5.74 27.71 -5.25
C GLU A 189 -5.08 27.98 -3.89
N ARG A 190 -5.86 27.89 -2.80
CA ARG A 190 -5.43 28.24 -1.45
C ARG A 190 -4.53 27.18 -0.81
N VAL A 191 -4.75 25.90 -1.12
CA VAL A 191 -4.09 24.77 -0.44
C VAL A 191 -3.22 23.95 -1.39
N LEU A 192 -3.75 23.53 -2.53
CA LEU A 192 -3.06 22.58 -3.42
C LEU A 192 -2.01 23.24 -4.32
N ALA A 193 -2.26 24.45 -4.83
CA ALA A 193 -1.30 25.17 -5.66
C ALA A 193 -0.01 25.53 -4.89
N PRO A 194 -0.05 26.02 -3.63
CA PRO A 194 1.15 26.17 -2.82
C PRO A 194 1.89 24.84 -2.59
N ALA A 195 1.17 23.74 -2.36
CA ALA A 195 1.77 22.43 -2.16
C ALA A 195 2.49 21.93 -3.43
N ALA A 196 1.84 22.06 -4.59
CA ALA A 196 2.41 21.70 -5.89
C ALA A 196 3.69 22.50 -6.18
N ARG A 197 3.67 23.83 -5.95
CA ARG A 197 4.87 24.68 -6.08
C ARG A 197 6.00 24.23 -5.16
N THR A 198 5.70 23.91 -3.90
CA THR A 198 6.69 23.45 -2.91
C THR A 198 7.33 22.12 -3.30
N LEU A 199 6.56 21.24 -3.94
CA LEU A 199 7.02 19.94 -4.44
C LEU A 199 7.70 20.03 -5.82
N GLY A 200 7.62 21.17 -6.52
CA GLY A 200 7.98 21.23 -7.94
C GLY A 200 7.11 20.30 -8.82
N ALA A 201 5.90 20.01 -8.36
CA ALA A 201 4.94 19.13 -9.02
C ALA A 201 4.03 19.92 -10.00
N VAL A 202 3.47 19.22 -10.98
CA VAL A 202 2.46 19.81 -11.87
C VAL A 202 1.09 19.78 -11.18
N GLY A 203 0.45 20.94 -11.02
CA GLY A 203 -0.94 21.02 -10.56
C GLY A 203 -1.26 22.25 -9.72
N PRO A 204 -2.48 22.31 -9.15
CA PRO A 204 -3.51 21.26 -9.19
C PRO A 204 -4.04 21.01 -10.61
N VAL A 205 -4.25 19.74 -10.97
CA VAL A 205 -4.83 19.34 -12.26
C VAL A 205 -6.17 18.63 -11.99
N PRO A 206 -7.25 18.95 -12.74
CA PRO A 206 -8.53 18.24 -12.63
C PRO A 206 -8.38 16.71 -12.68
N ALA A 207 -9.13 15.99 -11.85
CA ALA A 207 -9.02 14.54 -11.71
C ALA A 207 -9.22 13.78 -13.04
N ASP A 208 -10.23 14.19 -13.81
CA ASP A 208 -10.57 13.65 -15.13
C ASP A 208 -9.44 13.84 -16.17
N THR A 209 -8.56 14.82 -15.95
CA THR A 209 -7.41 15.11 -16.81
C THR A 209 -6.12 14.47 -16.31
N VAL A 210 -5.83 14.55 -15.01
CA VAL A 210 -4.54 14.14 -14.43
C VAL A 210 -4.28 12.65 -14.61
N PHE A 211 -5.29 11.80 -14.45
CA PHE A 211 -5.11 10.36 -14.58
C PHE A 211 -4.91 9.91 -16.02
N VAL A 212 -5.54 10.59 -17.00
CA VAL A 212 -5.29 10.32 -18.43
C VAL A 212 -3.84 10.63 -18.77
N ARG A 213 -3.32 11.76 -18.28
CA ARG A 213 -1.91 12.16 -18.46
C ARG A 213 -0.94 11.22 -17.75
N ALA A 214 -1.27 10.80 -16.53
CA ALA A 214 -0.48 9.82 -15.77
C ALA A 214 -0.39 8.47 -16.50
N LEU A 215 -1.51 7.97 -17.03
CA LEU A 215 -1.55 6.73 -17.82
C LEU A 215 -0.73 6.84 -19.14
N ARG A 216 -0.56 8.05 -19.67
CA ARG A 216 0.35 8.34 -20.80
C ARG A 216 1.83 8.46 -20.41
N GLY A 217 2.17 8.30 -19.13
CA GLY A 217 3.55 8.34 -18.64
C GLY A 217 4.12 9.74 -18.41
N GLU A 218 3.26 10.76 -18.34
CA GLU A 218 3.69 12.14 -18.05
C GLU A 218 4.19 12.31 -16.60
N PHE A 219 3.68 11.48 -15.67
CA PHE A 219 3.99 11.53 -14.24
C PHE A 219 4.37 10.16 -13.70
N ASP A 220 5.25 10.14 -12.71
CA ASP A 220 5.69 8.92 -12.03
C ASP A 220 4.78 8.58 -10.84
N ALA A 221 4.14 9.60 -10.24
CA ALA A 221 3.03 9.44 -9.29
C ALA A 221 2.09 10.66 -9.27
N VAL A 222 0.83 10.43 -8.89
CA VAL A 222 -0.20 11.46 -8.68
C VAL A 222 -0.56 11.53 -7.20
N ILE A 223 -0.44 12.70 -6.58
CA ILE A 223 -0.89 12.98 -5.22
C ILE A 223 -2.37 13.36 -5.28
N THR A 224 -3.22 12.63 -4.58
CA THR A 224 -4.67 12.73 -4.66
C THR A 224 -5.28 13.14 -3.32
N PRO A 225 -6.26 14.06 -3.31
CA PRO A 225 -6.76 14.64 -2.07
C PRO A 225 -7.54 13.63 -1.23
N TYR A 226 -8.24 12.67 -1.85
CA TYR A 226 -9.06 11.68 -1.16
C TYR A 226 -9.18 10.35 -1.88
N HIS A 227 -9.58 9.35 -1.10
CA HIS A 227 -9.64 7.94 -1.47
C HIS A 227 -10.38 7.69 -2.78
N ASP A 228 -11.66 8.06 -2.90
CA ASP A 228 -12.49 7.60 -4.03
C ASP A 228 -12.02 8.15 -5.39
N VAL A 229 -11.46 9.35 -5.45
CA VAL A 229 -10.87 9.90 -6.69
C VAL A 229 -9.66 9.10 -7.13
N GLY A 230 -8.76 8.79 -6.19
CA GLY A 230 -7.58 7.98 -6.49
C GLY A 230 -7.90 6.52 -6.80
N MET A 231 -8.75 5.91 -5.99
CA MET A 231 -9.11 4.49 -6.10
C MET A 231 -9.90 4.19 -7.36
N THR A 232 -10.80 5.08 -7.78
CA THR A 232 -11.53 4.90 -9.04
C THR A 232 -10.56 4.77 -10.21
N ALA A 233 -9.56 5.65 -10.30
CA ALA A 233 -8.55 5.60 -11.36
C ALA A 233 -7.74 4.30 -11.32
N VAL A 234 -7.26 3.88 -10.13
CA VAL A 234 -6.48 2.64 -9.97
C VAL A 234 -7.30 1.40 -10.30
N LYS A 235 -8.53 1.29 -9.80
CA LYS A 235 -9.38 0.10 -10.01
C LYS A 235 -9.79 -0.05 -11.48
N VAL A 236 -10.09 1.06 -12.15
CA VAL A 236 -10.40 1.06 -13.60
C VAL A 236 -9.17 0.70 -14.43
N ALA A 237 -7.99 1.23 -14.10
CA ALA A 237 -6.77 0.94 -14.86
C ALA A 237 -6.18 -0.46 -14.58
N GLY A 238 -6.35 -0.95 -13.36
CA GLY A 238 -5.60 -2.10 -12.85
C GLY A 238 -6.26 -3.46 -13.00
N PHE A 239 -7.55 -3.54 -13.39
CA PHE A 239 -8.30 -4.79 -13.58
C PHE A 239 -8.08 -5.82 -12.45
N GLY A 240 -8.15 -5.38 -11.19
CA GLY A 240 -7.97 -6.24 -10.02
C GLY A 240 -6.52 -6.47 -9.55
N LYS A 241 -5.52 -5.90 -10.24
CA LYS A 241 -4.09 -6.00 -9.89
C LYS A 241 -3.55 -4.77 -9.16
N GLY A 242 -4.39 -4.08 -8.40
CA GLY A 242 -3.96 -3.01 -7.52
C GLY A 242 -3.11 -3.56 -6.37
N VAL A 243 -2.03 -2.85 -6.03
CA VAL A 243 -1.16 -3.17 -4.89
C VAL A 243 -1.08 -1.95 -3.99
N ASN A 244 -1.36 -2.14 -2.71
CA ASN A 244 -1.16 -1.13 -1.68
C ASN A 244 0.31 -1.11 -1.26
N VAL A 245 0.89 0.08 -1.20
CA VAL A 245 2.27 0.34 -0.81
C VAL A 245 2.26 1.36 0.32
N THR A 246 2.95 1.05 1.41
CA THR A 246 3.11 1.99 2.53
C THR A 246 4.42 2.75 2.36
N LEU A 247 4.32 4.03 2.00
CA LEU A 247 5.47 4.93 1.87
C LEU A 247 5.96 5.38 3.24
N GLY A 248 7.23 5.75 3.35
CA GLY A 248 7.81 6.35 4.57
C GLY A 248 8.48 5.38 5.53
N LEU A 249 8.14 4.09 5.43
CA LEU A 249 8.84 3.04 6.16
C LEU A 249 10.31 2.95 5.70
N PRO A 250 11.24 2.50 6.56
CA PRO A 250 12.64 2.31 6.18
C PRO A 250 12.86 1.10 5.25
N PHE A 251 11.80 0.36 4.93
CA PHE A 251 11.79 -0.80 4.04
C PHE A 251 10.52 -0.77 3.17
N PRO A 252 10.54 -1.38 1.97
CA PRO A 252 9.33 -1.55 1.18
C PRO A 252 8.34 -2.47 1.90
N ARG A 253 7.09 -2.01 2.05
CA ARG A 253 5.96 -2.85 2.44
C ARG A 253 4.85 -2.73 1.42
N VAL A 254 4.32 -3.88 1.01
CA VAL A 254 3.18 -3.96 0.09
C VAL A 254 2.08 -4.91 0.60
N ALA A 255 0.88 -4.79 0.05
CA ALA A 255 -0.26 -5.63 0.35
C ALA A 255 -1.22 -5.73 -0.86
N PRO A 256 -2.01 -6.82 -0.97
CA PRO A 256 -3.09 -6.88 -1.94
C PRO A 256 -4.17 -5.84 -1.61
N ASP A 257 -4.99 -5.53 -2.61
CA ASP A 257 -6.04 -4.50 -2.54
C ASP A 257 -7.44 -5.12 -2.30
N HIS A 258 -7.48 -6.20 -1.52
CA HIS A 258 -8.68 -6.91 -1.07
C HIS A 258 -8.64 -7.20 0.43
N GLY A 259 -9.81 -7.45 1.02
CA GLY A 259 -9.96 -7.81 2.43
C GLY A 259 -9.78 -9.31 2.71
N THR A 260 -10.24 -9.75 3.88
CA THR A 260 -10.14 -11.14 4.37
C THR A 260 -11.11 -12.11 3.70
N ALA A 261 -12.21 -11.60 3.12
CA ALA A 261 -13.23 -12.38 2.40
C ALA A 261 -13.63 -13.69 3.12
N PHE A 262 -14.06 -13.56 4.38
CA PHE A 262 -14.39 -14.70 5.25
C PHE A 262 -15.50 -15.60 4.67
N ASP A 263 -16.38 -15.05 3.86
CA ASP A 263 -17.47 -15.76 3.19
C ASP A 263 -16.99 -16.81 2.19
N ILE A 264 -15.79 -16.65 1.61
CA ILE A 264 -15.20 -17.60 0.66
C ILE A 264 -13.96 -18.33 1.18
N ALA A 265 -13.53 -18.04 2.41
CA ALA A 265 -12.36 -18.68 3.02
C ALA A 265 -12.51 -20.20 3.06
N GLY A 266 -11.47 -20.93 2.65
CA GLY A 266 -11.45 -22.40 2.62
C GLY A 266 -12.24 -23.04 1.49
N ARG A 267 -12.86 -22.25 0.59
CA ARG A 267 -13.63 -22.78 -0.55
C ARG A 267 -12.77 -23.02 -1.80
N GLY A 268 -11.51 -22.54 -1.82
CA GLY A 268 -10.63 -22.74 -2.97
C GLY A 268 -10.95 -21.85 -4.17
N VAL A 269 -11.82 -20.85 -4.02
CA VAL A 269 -12.31 -19.97 -5.10
C VAL A 269 -11.69 -18.56 -5.09
N ALA A 270 -10.84 -18.23 -4.12
CA ALA A 270 -10.22 -16.91 -4.04
C ALA A 270 -9.24 -16.69 -5.21
N ASP A 271 -9.29 -15.49 -5.79
CA ASP A 271 -8.40 -15.06 -6.88
C ASP A 271 -7.04 -14.59 -6.31
N PRO A 272 -5.91 -15.23 -6.67
CA PRO A 272 -4.59 -14.85 -6.19
C PRO A 272 -3.97 -13.65 -6.91
N SER A 273 -4.62 -13.08 -7.92
CA SER A 273 -4.00 -12.12 -8.84
C SER A 273 -3.44 -10.85 -8.17
N SER A 274 -4.15 -10.29 -7.18
CA SER A 274 -3.65 -9.11 -6.43
C SER A 274 -2.49 -9.47 -5.50
N MET A 275 -2.55 -10.64 -4.83
CA MET A 275 -1.44 -11.13 -4.01
C MET A 275 -0.19 -11.41 -4.86
N ARG A 276 -0.37 -11.98 -6.05
CA ARG A 276 0.71 -12.20 -7.01
C ARG A 276 1.35 -10.88 -7.43
N ALA A 277 0.55 -9.89 -7.81
CA ALA A 277 1.05 -8.56 -8.16
C ALA A 277 1.81 -7.91 -6.99
N ALA A 278 1.36 -8.11 -5.74
CA ALA A 278 2.04 -7.61 -4.55
C ALA A 278 3.41 -8.30 -4.36
N LEU A 279 3.49 -9.62 -4.49
CA LEU A 279 4.75 -10.37 -4.39
C LEU A 279 5.77 -9.93 -5.47
N GLU A 280 5.30 -9.77 -6.71
CA GLU A 280 6.15 -9.32 -7.82
C GLU A 280 6.66 -7.89 -7.60
N LEU A 281 5.77 -6.98 -7.19
CA LEU A 281 6.17 -5.61 -6.86
C LEU A 281 7.17 -5.59 -5.71
N ALA A 282 6.94 -6.35 -4.64
CA ALA A 282 7.87 -6.42 -3.51
C ALA A 282 9.26 -6.88 -3.92
N ALA A 283 9.35 -7.94 -4.74
CA ALA A 283 10.61 -8.44 -5.27
C ALA A 283 11.35 -7.36 -6.08
N ASP A 284 10.62 -6.60 -6.91
CA ASP A 284 11.17 -5.54 -7.72
C ASP A 284 11.70 -4.35 -6.91
N LEU A 285 10.95 -3.92 -5.88
CA LEU A 285 11.39 -2.85 -4.97
C LEU A 285 12.60 -3.31 -4.15
N ALA A 286 12.53 -4.49 -3.55
CA ALA A 286 13.61 -5.06 -2.74
C ALA A 286 14.93 -5.18 -3.53
N ARG A 287 14.87 -5.59 -4.80
CA ARG A 287 16.06 -5.71 -5.66
C ARG A 287 16.76 -4.37 -5.89
N ARG A 288 16.03 -3.26 -5.87
CA ARG A 288 16.55 -1.91 -6.08
C ARG A 288 17.11 -1.31 -4.81
N VAL A 289 16.50 -1.58 -3.65
CA VAL A 289 17.00 -1.16 -2.34
C VAL A 289 18.38 -1.77 -2.03
N ARG A 290 18.67 -2.98 -2.52
CA ARG A 290 19.97 -3.64 -2.36
C ARG A 290 21.08 -3.11 -3.26
N ARG A 291 20.87 -2.04 -4.03
CA ARG A 291 21.88 -1.47 -4.94
C ARG A 291 22.75 -0.45 -4.23
#